data_AF-A0A924WH07-F1
#
_entry.id   AF-A0A924WH07-F1
#
_cell.length_a   1.000
_cell.length_b   1.000
_cell.length_c   1.000
_cell.angle_alpha   90.00
_cell.angle_beta   90.00
_cell.angle_gamma   90.00
#
_symmetry.space_group_name_H-M   'P 1'
#
loop_
_entity.id
_entity.type
_entity.pdbx_description
1 polymer ?
#
loop_
_entity_poly.entity_id
_entity_poly.type
_entity_poly.pdbx_seq_one_letter_code
_entity_poly.pdbx_strand_id
1 'polypeptide(L)'
;MKKILILLAFSAVIGALSPLNLSAQPKIQLVNFASGFELPVDIAHCGDSRLFVVERKGLIWVLDSLGNRLDTFLNIDPRVNSGQNEQ
;
A
#
# COMPACT_ATOMS: atom_id res chain seq x y z
N MET A 1 -11.25 53.73 -29.75
CA MET A 1 -12.18 52.85 -29.01
C MET A 1 -12.01 51.36 -29.35
N LYS A 2 -11.92 50.96 -30.64
CA LYS A 2 -11.76 49.55 -31.05
C LYS A 2 -10.52 48.82 -30.48
N LYS A 3 -9.38 49.50 -30.33
CA LYS A 3 -8.14 48.92 -29.77
C LYS A 3 -8.22 48.59 -28.27
N ILE A 4 -8.92 49.43 -27.49
CA ILE A 4 -9.13 49.20 -26.04
C ILE A 4 -10.08 47.99 -25.83
N LEU A 5 -11.04 47.83 -26.74
CA LEU A 5 -12.00 46.73 -26.72
C LEU A 5 -11.33 45.38 -27.05
N ILE A 6 -10.34 45.37 -27.96
CA ILE A 6 -9.55 44.18 -28.29
C ILE A 6 -8.65 43.76 -27.11
N LEU A 7 -8.03 44.71 -26.41
CA LEU A 7 -7.20 44.43 -25.22
C LEU A 7 -8.02 43.85 -24.07
N LEU A 8 -9.23 44.37 -23.82
CA LEU A 8 -10.16 43.84 -22.82
C LEU A 8 -10.65 42.42 -23.19
N ALA A 9 -10.93 42.17 -24.47
CA ALA A 9 -11.29 40.84 -24.95
C ALA A 9 -10.13 39.83 -24.77
N PHE A 10 -8.88 40.25 -24.99
CA PHE A 10 -7.71 39.39 -24.82
C PHE A 10 -7.46 39.03 -23.34
N SER A 11 -7.63 39.98 -22.43
CA SER A 11 -7.53 39.74 -20.98
C SER A 11 -8.66 38.84 -20.45
N ALA A 12 -9.86 38.92 -21.02
CA ALA A 12 -10.98 38.05 -20.66
C ALA A 12 -10.75 36.59 -21.10
N VAL A 13 -10.08 36.37 -22.23
CA VAL A 13 -9.71 35.02 -22.69
C VAL A 13 -8.65 34.40 -21.77
N ILE A 14 -7.65 35.16 -21.33
CA ILE A 14 -6.59 34.67 -20.43
C ILE A 14 -7.17 34.34 -19.03
N GLY A 15 -8.11 35.14 -18.51
CA GLY A 15 -8.80 34.84 -17.25
C GLY A 15 -9.72 33.61 -17.30
N ALA A 16 -10.16 33.21 -18.49
CA ALA A 16 -10.94 31.98 -18.71
C ALA A 16 -10.06 30.71 -18.84
N LEU A 17 -8.75 30.86 -19.06
CA LEU A 17 -7.77 29.79 -18.88
C LEU A 17 -7.32 29.74 -17.40
N SER A 18 -8.23 29.32 -16.53
CA SER A 18 -7.85 28.91 -15.19
C SER A 18 -6.80 27.78 -15.27
N PRO A 19 -5.80 27.73 -14.35
CA PRO A 19 -4.86 26.63 -14.34
C PRO A 19 -5.64 25.33 -14.10
N LEU A 20 -5.66 24.46 -15.12
CA LEU A 20 -6.15 23.10 -14.99
C LEU A 20 -5.29 22.44 -13.91
N ASN A 21 -5.89 22.13 -12.77
CA ASN A 21 -5.24 21.36 -11.72
C ASN A 21 -5.02 19.92 -12.26
N LEU A 22 -3.90 19.71 -12.96
CA LEU A 22 -3.44 18.37 -13.33
C LEU A 22 -2.96 17.68 -12.05
N SER A 23 -3.80 16.81 -11.52
CA SER A 23 -3.39 15.87 -10.47
C SER A 23 -2.75 14.65 -11.13
N ALA A 24 -1.44 14.47 -10.91
CA ALA A 24 -0.69 13.27 -11.30
C ALA A 24 -0.52 12.30 -10.12
N GLN A 25 -1.31 12.44 -9.06
CA GLN A 25 -1.17 11.60 -7.87
C GLN A 25 -1.56 10.15 -8.21
N PRO A 26 -0.73 9.15 -7.87
CA PRO A 26 -1.08 7.76 -8.09
C PRO A 26 -2.33 7.41 -7.28
N LYS A 27 -3.31 6.81 -7.94
CA LYS A 27 -4.49 6.28 -7.27
C LYS A 27 -4.13 4.94 -6.64
N ILE A 28 -3.75 4.98 -5.36
CA ILE A 28 -3.45 3.78 -4.58
C ILE A 28 -4.76 3.19 -4.09
N GLN A 29 -5.00 1.92 -4.42
CA GLN A 29 -6.10 1.13 -3.87
C GLN A 29 -5.50 -0.01 -3.05
N LEU A 30 -5.93 -0.11 -1.79
CA LEU A 30 -5.60 -1.26 -0.96
C LEU A 30 -6.53 -2.41 -1.35
N VAL A 31 -5.94 -3.54 -1.74
CA VAL A 31 -6.64 -4.78 -2.00
C VAL A 31 -6.25 -5.75 -0.90
N ASN A 32 -7.25 -6.38 -0.28
CA ASN A 32 -6.98 -7.42 0.71
C ASN A 32 -6.38 -8.64 -0.01
N PHE A 33 -5.13 -8.96 0.30
CA PHE A 33 -4.44 -10.12 -0.25
C PHE A 33 -4.68 -11.39 0.58
N ALA A 34 -4.58 -11.27 1.91
CA ALA A 34 -4.83 -12.36 2.85
C ALA A 34 -5.16 -11.79 4.24
N SER A 35 -5.90 -12.56 5.05
CA SER A 35 -6.32 -12.16 6.40
C SER A 35 -6.23 -13.32 7.39
N GLY A 36 -6.60 -13.06 8.66
CA GLY A 36 -6.63 -14.08 9.71
C GLY A 36 -5.26 -14.39 10.33
N PHE A 37 -4.33 -13.43 10.34
CA PHE A 37 -3.03 -13.57 11.01
C PHE A 37 -3.10 -13.03 12.45
N GLU A 38 -2.37 -13.66 13.36
CA GLU A 38 -2.26 -13.25 14.76
C GLU A 38 -0.98 -12.46 14.99
N LEU A 39 -1.12 -11.14 15.19
CA LEU A 39 -0.02 -10.22 15.46
C LEU A 39 1.14 -10.39 14.46
N PRO A 40 0.89 -10.20 13.14
CA PRO A 40 1.96 -10.28 12.15
C PRO A 40 3.01 -9.19 12.41
N VAL A 41 4.28 -9.56 12.36
CA VAL A 41 5.43 -8.65 12.63
C VAL A 41 6.29 -8.39 11.41
N ASP A 42 6.26 -9.27 10.40
CA ASP A 42 7.02 -9.10 9.17
C ASP A 42 6.37 -9.86 7.99
N ILE A 43 6.71 -9.44 6.77
CA ILE A 43 6.36 -10.12 5.52
C ILE A 43 7.56 -10.09 4.56
N ALA A 44 7.92 -11.25 4.02
CA ALA A 44 9.07 -11.41 3.13
C ALA A 44 8.75 -12.32 1.94
N HIS A 45 9.61 -12.29 0.91
CA HIS A 45 9.62 -13.26 -0.20
C HIS A 45 11.03 -13.84 -0.38
N CYS A 46 11.15 -14.98 -1.06
CA CYS A 46 12.44 -15.67 -1.25
C CYS A 46 12.96 -15.65 -2.71
N GLY A 47 12.49 -14.68 -3.50
CA GLY A 47 12.80 -14.59 -4.93
C GLY A 47 11.92 -15.46 -5.83
N ASP A 48 10.94 -16.17 -5.26
CA ASP A 48 9.85 -16.86 -5.98
C ASP A 48 8.49 -16.17 -5.74
N SER A 49 7.41 -16.81 -6.14
CA SER A 49 6.04 -16.28 -6.03
C SER A 49 5.41 -16.44 -4.64
N ARG A 50 6.13 -16.99 -3.65
CA ARG A 50 5.60 -17.23 -2.31
C ARG A 50 5.86 -16.03 -1.42
N LEU A 51 4.91 -15.77 -0.53
CA LEU A 51 5.05 -14.80 0.55
C LEU A 51 5.13 -15.53 1.89
N PHE A 52 5.94 -14.99 2.78
CA PHE A 52 6.18 -15.51 4.12
C PHE A 52 5.69 -14.48 5.12
N VAL A 53 4.66 -14.81 5.90
CA VAL A 53 4.12 -13.92 6.95
C VAL A 53 4.59 -14.42 8.30
N VAL A 54 5.31 -13.57 9.03
CA VAL A 54 5.84 -13.87 10.37
C VAL A 54 4.85 -13.39 11.42
N GLU A 55 4.40 -14.29 12.29
CA GLU A 55 3.58 -13.96 13.46
C GLU A 55 4.45 -13.88 14.71
N ARG A 56 4.13 -12.93 15.61
CA ARG A 56 4.91 -12.65 16.83
C ARG A 56 5.16 -13.88 17.70
N LYS A 57 4.23 -14.83 17.69
CA LYS A 57 4.33 -16.09 18.44
C LYS A 57 5.36 -17.09 17.88
N GLY A 58 6.11 -16.76 16.83
CA GLY A 58 7.13 -17.67 16.27
C GLY A 58 6.62 -18.62 15.21
N LEU A 59 5.58 -18.21 14.47
CA LEU A 59 5.03 -18.92 13.33
C LEU A 59 5.37 -18.18 12.04
N ILE A 60 5.81 -18.90 11.02
CA ILE A 60 6.02 -18.36 9.67
C ILE A 60 5.09 -19.10 8.72
N TRP A 61 4.08 -18.41 8.22
CA TRP A 61 3.14 -18.92 7.23
C TRP A 61 3.67 -18.75 5.82
N VAL A 62 3.42 -19.73 4.95
CA VAL A 62 3.65 -19.60 3.51
C VAL A 62 2.32 -19.31 2.81
N LEU A 63 2.33 -18.33 1.91
CA LEU A 63 1.21 -18.02 1.03
C LEU A 63 1.62 -18.26 -0.42
N ASP A 64 0.67 -18.75 -1.23
CA ASP A 64 0.82 -18.79 -2.68
C ASP A 64 0.60 -17.42 -3.35
N SER A 65 0.69 -17.36 -4.67
CA SER A 65 0.51 -16.12 -5.44
C SER A 65 -0.92 -15.56 -5.42
N LEU A 66 -1.89 -16.34 -4.94
CA LEU A 66 -3.29 -15.95 -4.83
C LEU A 66 -3.67 -15.57 -3.38
N GLY A 67 -2.72 -15.64 -2.45
CA GLY A 67 -2.93 -15.32 -1.04
C GLY A 67 -3.49 -16.49 -0.22
N ASN A 68 -3.56 -17.71 -0.78
CA ASN A 68 -3.97 -18.88 -0.01
C ASN A 68 -2.86 -19.29 0.94
N ARG A 69 -3.23 -19.54 2.20
CA ARG A 69 -2.31 -20.07 3.21
C ARG A 69 -2.03 -21.55 2.91
N LEU A 70 -0.75 -21.89 2.78
CA LEU A 70 -0.25 -23.26 2.68
C LEU A 70 0.13 -23.75 4.09
N ASP A 71 1.11 -24.67 4.18
CA ASP A 71 1.71 -25.07 5.46
C ASP A 71 2.64 -24.00 6.03
N THR A 72 2.94 -24.12 7.33
CA THR A 72 3.94 -23.29 8.00
C THR A 72 5.33 -23.63 7.48
N PHE A 73 6.11 -22.61 7.13
CA PHE A 73 7.53 -22.78 6.84
C PHE A 73 8.32 -23.12 8.12
N LEU A 74 7.98 -22.44 9.23
CA LEU A 74 8.62 -22.63 10.51
C LEU A 74 7.58 -22.47 11.62
N ASN A 75 7.61 -23.39 12.58
CA ASN A 75 6.86 -23.29 13.82
C ASN A 75 7.81 -23.48 15.00
N ILE A 76 8.13 -22.39 15.68
CA ILE A 76 8.90 -22.39 16.93
C ILE A 76 8.10 -21.81 18.09
N ASP A 77 6.77 -21.75 17.97
CA ASP A 77 5.87 -21.27 19.03
C ASP A 77 6.17 -21.88 20.41
N PRO A 78 6.43 -23.21 20.54
CA PRO A 78 6.81 -23.79 21.83
C PRO A 78 8.11 -23.24 22.46
N ARG A 79 8.92 -22.50 21.69
CA ARG A 79 10.21 -21.93 22.10
C ARG A 79 10.16 -20.41 22.26
N VAL A 80 9.07 -19.76 21.88
CA VAL A 80 8.90 -18.31 22.03
C VAL A 80 8.22 -18.03 23.36
N ASN A 81 8.96 -17.46 24.32
CA ASN A 81 8.37 -16.97 25.57
C ASN A 81 7.69 -15.61 25.33
N SER A 82 6.52 -15.65 24.68
CA SER A 82 5.74 -14.47 24.31
C SER A 82 5.00 -13.80 25.49
N GLY A 83 5.16 -14.32 26.71
CA GLY A 83 4.59 -13.75 27.94
C GLY A 83 5.40 -12.61 28.55
N GLN A 84 6.60 -12.34 28.04
CA GLN A 84 7.44 -11.23 28.48
C GLN A 84 7.23 -10.07 27.51
N ASN A 85 6.38 -9.09 27.87
CA ASN A 85 6.48 -7.76 27.25
C ASN A 85 7.81 -7.14 27.70
N GLU A 86 8.45 -6.37 26.82
CA GLU A 86 9.57 -5.51 27.20
C GLU A 86 9.16 -4.70 28.43
N GLN A 87 9.78 -4.98 29.58
CA GLN A 87 9.61 -4.24 30.82
C GLN A 87 10.65 -3.13 30.91
#